data_AF-A0A5J4DX48-F1
#
_entry.id   AF-A0A5J4DX48-F1
#
_cell.length_a   1.000
_cell.length_b   1.000
_cell.length_c   1.000
_cell.angle_alpha   90.00
_cell.angle_beta   90.00
_cell.angle_gamma   90.00
#
_symmetry.space_group_name_H-M   'P 1'
#
loop_
_entity.id
_entity.type
_entity.pdbx_description
1 polymer ?
#
loop_
_entity_poly.entity_id
_entity_poly.type
_entity_poly.pdbx_seq_one_letter_code
_entity_poly.pdbx_strand_id
1 'polypeptide(L)' 'MKYFRRRLDQAPRDVAFALDYVKRHAKTPGDQVAARNALIFKCNVLWSQLDALYFAYVDPGFIPPGAFVPEQQDE' A
#
# COMPACT_ATOMS: atom_id res chain seq x y z
N MET A 1 -14.93 5.71 13.42
CA MET A 1 -15.66 4.89 12.40
C MET A 1 -16.25 5.66 11.22
N LYS A 2 -16.74 6.91 11.36
CA LYS A 2 -17.36 7.67 10.24
C LYS A 2 -16.46 7.83 9.01
N TYR A 3 -15.15 8.04 9.20
CA TYR A 3 -14.17 8.17 8.13
C TYR A 3 -14.01 6.86 7.31
N PHE A 4 -13.76 5.73 7.98
CA PHE A 4 -13.55 4.44 7.32
C PHE A 4 -14.78 3.97 6.52
N ARG A 5 -16.00 4.24 7.00
CA ARG A 5 -17.23 3.92 6.25
C ARG A 5 -17.30 4.63 4.91
N ARG A 6 -16.90 5.91 4.84
CA ARG A 6 -16.88 6.66 3.57
C ARG A 6 -15.98 6.03 2.51
N ARG A 7 -14.88 5.38 2.93
CA ARG A 7 -13.90 4.82 1.99
C ARG A 7 -14.41 3.56 1.30
N LEU A 8 -15.33 2.83 1.92
CA LEU A 8 -15.98 1.65 1.34
C LEU A 8 -16.74 1.99 0.04
N ASP A 9 -17.36 3.18 -0.03
CA ASP A 9 -18.12 3.61 -1.22
C ASP A 9 -17.27 4.35 -2.26
N GLN A 10 -16.14 4.93 -1.84
CA GLN A 10 -15.26 5.70 -2.72
C GLN A 10 -14.27 4.80 -3.47
N ALA A 11 -13.66 3.83 -2.78
CA ALA A 11 -12.62 2.98 -3.36
C ALA A 11 -13.09 2.21 -4.62
N PRO A 12 -14.29 1.62 -4.69
CA PRO A 12 -14.75 0.92 -5.89
C PRO A 12 -14.87 1.84 -7.11
N ARG A 13 -15.31 3.09 -6.91
CA ARG A 13 -15.45 4.08 -8.00
C ARG A 13 -14.09 4.49 -8.56
N ASP A 14 -13.12 4.75 -7.67
CA ASP A 14 -11.76 5.13 -8.04
C ASP A 14 -11.10 4.02 -8.88
N VAL A 15 -11.28 2.75 -8.46
CA VAL A 15 -10.72 1.58 -9.15
C VAL A 15 -11.37 1.36 -10.52
N ALA A 16 -12.69 1.51 -10.63
CA ALA A 16 -13.40 1.34 -11.90
C ALA A 16 -12.89 2.32 -12.96
N PHE A 17 -12.75 3.60 -12.58
CA PHE A 17 -12.20 4.63 -13.47
C PHE A 17 -10.76 4.32 -13.89
N ALA A 18 -9.87 4.03 -12.93
CA ALA A 18 -8.46 3.78 -13.22
C ALA A 18 -8.26 2.55 -14.13
N LEU A 19 -9.00 1.47 -13.86
CA LEU A 19 -8.92 0.25 -14.66
C LEU A 19 -9.39 0.49 -16.11
N ASP A 20 -10.51 1.17 -16.28
CA ASP A 20 -11.03 1.51 -17.61
C ASP A 20 -10.08 2.44 -18.37
N TYR A 21 -9.51 3.44 -17.69
CA TYR A 21 -8.49 4.31 -18.27
C TYR A 21 -7.29 3.51 -18.79
N VAL A 22 -6.69 2.63 -17.97
CA VAL A 22 -5.54 1.82 -18.38
C VAL A 22 -5.88 0.93 -19.58
N LYS A 23 -7.05 0.26 -19.56
CA LYS A 23 -7.51 -0.58 -20.69
C LYS A 23 -7.69 0.24 -21.97
N ARG A 24 -8.17 1.48 -21.86
CA ARG A 24 -8.36 2.37 -23.01
C ARG A 24 -7.06 2.95 -23.55
N HIS A 25 -6.03 3.15 -22.75
CA HIS A 25 -4.83 3.89 -23.17
C HIS A 25 -3.56 3.06 -23.34
N ALA A 26 -3.44 1.88 -22.71
CA ALA A 26 -2.31 0.99 -22.89
C ALA A 26 -2.43 0.17 -24.19
N LYS A 27 -2.21 0.82 -25.33
CA LYS A 27 -2.48 0.26 -26.66
C LYS A 27 -1.39 -0.67 -27.16
N THR A 28 -0.14 -0.47 -26.74
CA THR A 28 0.97 -1.31 -27.18
C THR A 28 1.31 -2.37 -26.13
N PRO A 29 1.97 -3.49 -26.54
CA PRO A 29 2.51 -4.45 -25.58
C PRO A 29 3.44 -3.78 -24.55
N GLY A 30 4.22 -2.79 -24.96
CA GLY A 30 5.09 -2.00 -24.07
C GLY A 30 4.31 -1.24 -23.00
N ASP A 31 3.25 -0.54 -23.38
CA ASP A 31 2.41 0.20 -22.42
C ASP A 31 1.73 -0.73 -21.42
N GLN A 32 1.29 -1.90 -21.88
CA GLN A 32 0.64 -2.89 -21.03
C GLN A 32 1.61 -3.50 -20.01
N VAL A 33 2.85 -3.77 -20.42
CA VAL A 33 3.93 -4.18 -19.51
C VAL A 33 4.19 -3.08 -18.49
N ALA A 34 4.29 -1.82 -18.92
CA ALA A 34 4.52 -0.69 -18.02
C ALA A 34 3.39 -0.54 -16.98
N ALA A 35 2.12 -0.68 -17.39
CA ALA A 35 0.99 -0.61 -16.47
C ALA A 35 1.00 -1.75 -15.42
N ARG A 36 1.34 -2.99 -15.82
CA ARG A 36 1.49 -4.10 -14.86
C ARG A 36 2.66 -3.88 -13.90
N ASN A 37 3.78 -3.39 -14.41
CA ASN A 37 4.95 -3.08 -13.58
C ASN A 37 4.66 -1.96 -12.59
N ALA A 38 3.87 -0.96 -12.96
CA ALA A 38 3.43 0.09 -12.04
C ALA A 38 2.57 -0.48 -10.90
N LEU A 39 1.68 -1.44 -11.18
CA LEU A 39 0.91 -2.12 -10.15
C LEU A 39 1.78 -2.97 -9.22
N ILE A 40 2.73 -3.73 -9.78
CA ILE A 40 3.71 -4.51 -9.00
C ILE A 40 4.54 -3.59 -8.11
N PHE A 41 5.04 -2.48 -8.64
CA PHE A 41 5.76 -1.46 -7.88
C PHE A 41 4.92 -0.97 -6.70
N LYS A 42 3.63 -0.66 -6.93
CA LYS A 42 2.75 -0.19 -5.86
C LYS A 42 2.53 -1.25 -4.77
N CYS A 43 2.48 -2.53 -5.14
CA CYS A 43 2.45 -3.63 -4.18
C CYS A 43 3.75 -3.71 -3.38
N ASN A 44 4.91 -3.62 -4.02
CA ASN A 44 6.21 -3.62 -3.34
C ASN A 44 6.34 -2.45 -2.35
N VAL A 45 5.81 -1.26 -2.68
CA VAL A 45 5.78 -0.11 -1.76
C VAL A 45 4.93 -0.37 -0.52
N LEU A 46 3.80 -1.07 -0.66
CA LEU A 46 2.99 -1.47 0.50
C LEU A 46 3.66 -2.58 1.30
N TRP A 47 4.28 -3.52 0.58
CA TRP A 47 4.98 -4.65 1.18
C TRP A 47 6.15 -4.17 2.04
N SER A 48 6.96 -3.23 1.55
CA SER A 48 8.08 -2.69 2.31
C SER A 48 7.66 -1.94 3.58
N GLN A 49 6.50 -1.28 3.57
CA GLN A 49 5.93 -0.66 4.78
C GLN A 49 5.54 -1.72 5.81
N LEU A 50 4.94 -2.83 5.38
CA LEU A 50 4.59 -3.93 6.27
C LEU A 50 5.83 -4.65 6.80
N ASP A 51 6.83 -4.91 5.95
CA ASP A 51 8.10 -5.51 6.36
C ASP A 51 8.79 -4.66 7.44
N ALA A 52 8.84 -3.34 7.26
CA ALA A 52 9.44 -2.43 8.23
C ALA A 52 8.68 -2.42 9.57
N LEU A 53 7.34 -2.41 9.53
CA LEU A 53 6.51 -2.48 10.74
C LEU A 53 6.68 -3.83 11.46
N TYR A 54 6.72 -4.93 10.71
CA TYR A 54 6.87 -6.27 11.26
C TYR A 54 8.26 -6.43 11.90
N PHE A 55 9.31 -6.06 11.19
CA PHE A 55 10.69 -6.14 11.66
C PHE A 55 10.91 -5.30 12.93
N ALA A 56 10.31 -4.10 12.98
CA ALA A 56 10.48 -3.19 14.10
C ALA A 56 9.64 -3.55 15.34
N TYR A 57 8.43 -4.08 15.16
CA TYR A 57 7.45 -4.20 16.25
C TYR A 57 6.89 -5.60 16.47
N VAL A 58 7.34 -6.60 15.71
CA VAL A 58 6.87 -8.00 15.86
C VAL A 58 8.06 -8.94 16.07
N ASP A 59 8.85 -9.20 15.02
CA ASP A 59 10.00 -10.10 15.08
C ASP A 59 11.05 -9.64 14.06
N PRO A 60 12.30 -9.35 14.47
CA PRO A 60 12.89 -9.52 15.80
C PRO A 60 12.55 -8.40 16.80
N GLY A 61 11.73 -7.41 16.44
CA GLY A 61 11.41 -6.28 17.31
C GLY A 61 12.49 -5.18 17.33
N PHE A 62 13.24 -5.02 16.23
CA PHE A 62 14.33 -4.05 16.14
C PHE A 62 13.80 -2.67 15.74
N ILE A 63 13.53 -1.82 16.73
CA ILE A 63 13.07 -0.45 16.49
C ILE A 63 14.26 0.43 16.03
N PRO A 64 14.25 0.97 14.79
CA PRO A 64 15.35 1.80 14.30
C PRO A 64 15.36 3.20 14.97
N PRO A 65 16.51 3.89 14.99
CA PRO A 65 16.60 5.25 15.52
C PRO A 65 15.60 6.21 14.85
N GLY A 66 14.88 6.99 15.66
CA GLY A 66 13.89 7.97 15.19
C GLY A 66 12.49 7.41 14.93
N ALA A 67 12.27 6.09 15.04
CA ALA A 67 10.94 5.50 15.04
C ALA A 67 10.26 5.61 16.43
N PHE A 68 8.94 5.45 16.47
CA PHE A 68 8.18 5.46 17.72
C PHE A 68 8.63 4.30 18.63
N VAL A 69 8.90 4.60 19.90
CA VAL A 69 9.18 3.60 20.94
C VAL A 69 7.99 3.60 21.89
N PRO A 70 7.24 2.49 22.03
CA PRO A 70 6.13 2.40 22.97
C PRO A 70 6.61 2.60 24.41
N GLU A 71 5.79 3.24 25.25
CA GLU A 71 6.02 3.29 26.69
C GLU A 71 5.96 1.87 27.26
N GLN A 72 6.89 1.52 28.16
CA GLN A 72 6.78 0.28 28.91
C GLN A 72 5.58 0.41 29.84
N GLN A 73 4.55 -0.42 29.66
CA GLN A 73 3.51 -0.55 30.67
C GLN A 73 4.13 -1.35 31.82
N ASP A 74 4.55 -0.64 32.87
CA ASP A 74 4.85 -1.27 34.15
C ASP A 74 3.53 -1.85 34.71
N GLU A 75 3.46 -3.18 34.88
CA GLU A 75 2.37 -3.87 35.58
C GLU A 75 2.40 -3.58 37.09
#